data_AF-A0A2G2EF08-F1
#
_entry.id   AF-A0A2G2EF08-F1
#
_cell.length_a   1.000
_cell.length_b   1.000
_cell.length_c   1.000
_cell.angle_alpha   90.00
_cell.angle_beta   90.00
_cell.angle_gamma   90.00
#
_symmetry.space_group_name_H-M   'P 1'
#
loop_
_entity.id
_entity.type
_entity.pdbx_description
1 polymer ?
#
loop_
_entity_poly.entity_id
_entity_poly.type
_entity_poly.pdbx_seq_one_letter_code
_entity_poly.pdbx_strand_id
1 'polypeptide(L)'
;MNSIFHRAKHWQLFTFMFGGVIIFQLLMMIYMSDIMRESILTNRPPSMSRFFWFLIPMILIVMFITYGWQWSIGSGLKDKLPHGVRMNFKLFRAFTIVPIIYVVVYLSFIFMMFSRMENVSNTSNPADAIQLIFSMFFGMVIMFPFALFAMFCMYYGFYFCAKTLKSIELGREAELNDYIGYFFLFWFNFVGFWIIQPSVNRITSEGWTPPPTPPGYEPIADPDSTFDPVQEKEYIPPGAKLKTKNHEAFEHDDDFEGLF
;
A
#
# COMPACT_ATOMS: atom_id res chain seq x y z
N MET A 1 -4.86 -2.55 15.21
CA MET A 1 -5.32 -1.26 14.64
C MET A 1 -6.44 -1.51 13.64
N ASN A 2 -7.60 -0.85 13.81
CA ASN A 2 -8.77 -0.99 12.93
C ASN A 2 -8.65 -0.06 11.70
N SER A 3 -7.94 -0.48 10.65
CA SER A 3 -7.96 0.27 9.39
C SER A 3 -9.20 -0.12 8.56
N ILE A 4 -9.89 0.86 7.98
CA ILE A 4 -11.08 0.64 7.12
C ILE A 4 -10.76 -0.36 5.99
N PHE A 5 -9.52 -0.33 5.48
CA PHE A 5 -9.03 -1.22 4.43
C PHE A 5 -8.98 -2.70 4.81
N HIS A 6 -8.79 -3.03 6.09
CA HIS A 6 -8.76 -4.41 6.57
C HIS A 6 -10.15 -5.04 6.75
N ARG A 7 -11.20 -4.22 6.77
CA ARG A 7 -12.60 -4.67 6.90
C ARG A 7 -13.36 -4.71 5.58
N ALA A 8 -12.83 -4.03 4.55
CA ALA A 8 -13.48 -3.95 3.25
C ALA A 8 -13.50 -5.33 2.56
N LYS A 9 -14.67 -5.67 1.99
CA LYS A 9 -14.78 -6.84 1.11
C LYS A 9 -14.00 -6.57 -0.18
N HIS A 10 -13.40 -7.61 -0.77
CA HIS A 10 -12.65 -7.53 -2.03
C HIS A 10 -13.44 -6.80 -3.13
N TRP A 11 -14.76 -7.04 -3.21
CA TRP A 11 -15.62 -6.39 -4.19
C TRP A 11 -15.85 -4.88 -3.95
N GLN A 12 -15.78 -4.41 -2.69
CA GLN A 12 -15.96 -2.99 -2.38
C GLN A 12 -14.74 -2.17 -2.82
N LEU A 13 -13.53 -2.66 -2.51
CA LEU A 13 -12.28 -2.02 -2.96
C LEU A 13 -12.16 -2.06 -4.48
N PHE A 14 -12.50 -3.19 -5.09
CA PHE A 14 -12.48 -3.35 -6.54
C PHE A 14 -13.45 -2.39 -7.24
N THR A 15 -14.72 -2.35 -6.83
CA THR A 15 -15.72 -1.47 -7.45
C THR A 15 -15.39 0.00 -7.25
N PHE A 16 -14.85 0.37 -6.08
CA PHE A 16 -14.44 1.75 -5.85
C PHE A 16 -13.24 2.14 -6.71
N MET A 17 -12.24 1.26 -6.85
CA MET A 17 -11.05 1.53 -7.65
C MET A 17 -11.32 1.49 -9.16
N PHE A 18 -11.93 0.43 -9.66
CA PHE A 18 -12.14 0.23 -11.10
C PHE A 18 -13.48 0.77 -11.59
N GLY A 19 -14.56 0.54 -10.85
CA GLY A 19 -15.88 1.07 -11.19
C GLY A 19 -15.88 2.60 -11.17
N GLY A 20 -15.26 3.21 -10.16
CA GLY A 20 -15.05 4.65 -10.10
C GLY A 20 -14.29 5.19 -11.30
N VAL A 21 -13.15 4.56 -11.65
CA VAL A 21 -12.35 4.95 -12.82
C VAL A 21 -13.11 4.77 -14.13
N ILE A 22 -13.86 3.68 -14.31
CA ILE A 22 -14.64 3.43 -15.53
C ILE A 22 -15.75 4.47 -15.68
N ILE A 23 -16.54 4.71 -14.62
CA ILE A 23 -17.59 5.73 -14.64
C ILE A 23 -16.98 7.09 -14.95
N PHE A 24 -15.88 7.43 -14.28
CA PHE A 24 -15.17 8.69 -14.52
C PHE A 24 -14.67 8.80 -15.96
N GLN A 25 -14.09 7.73 -16.51
CA GLN A 25 -13.61 7.67 -17.89
C GLN A 25 -14.76 7.87 -18.89
N LEU A 26 -15.93 7.28 -18.65
CA LEU A 26 -17.12 7.48 -19.48
C LEU A 26 -17.62 8.92 -19.42
N LEU A 27 -17.70 9.51 -18.22
CA LEU A 27 -18.06 10.92 -18.04
C LEU A 27 -17.09 11.85 -18.77
N MET A 28 -15.80 11.56 -18.68
CA MET A 28 -14.75 12.30 -19.36
C MET A 28 -14.83 12.16 -20.88
N MET A 29 -15.16 10.97 -21.40
CA MET A 29 -15.39 10.75 -22.83
C MET A 29 -16.57 11.56 -23.36
N ILE A 30 -17.68 11.60 -22.61
CA ILE A 30 -18.85 12.42 -22.94
C ILE A 30 -18.45 13.90 -22.95
N TYR A 31 -17.79 14.37 -21.90
CA TYR A 31 -17.33 15.75 -21.79
C TYR A 31 -16.37 16.17 -22.93
N MET A 32 -15.49 15.25 -23.34
CA MET A 32 -14.60 15.49 -24.48
C MET A 32 -15.32 15.53 -25.82
N SER A 33 -16.38 14.73 -25.99
CA SER A 33 -17.21 14.80 -27.19
C SER A 33 -17.87 16.18 -27.33
N ASP A 34 -18.27 16.80 -26.20
CA ASP A 34 -18.84 18.15 -26.19
C ASP A 34 -17.79 19.22 -26.53
N ILE A 35 -16.58 19.14 -25.95
CA ILE A 35 -15.48 20.07 -26.29
C ILE A 35 -15.10 19.95 -27.77
N MET A 36 -15.01 18.72 -28.28
CA MET A 36 -14.72 18.49 -29.69
C MET A 36 -15.81 19.05 -30.60
N ARG A 37 -17.09 18.87 -30.23
CA ARG A 37 -18.22 19.46 -30.96
C ARG A 37 -18.15 20.99 -30.96
N GLU A 38 -17.85 21.61 -29.82
CA GLU A 38 -17.65 23.06 -29.70
C GLU A 38 -16.50 23.55 -30.62
N SER A 39 -15.38 22.82 -30.63
CA SER A 39 -14.19 23.14 -31.43
C SER A 39 -14.49 23.16 -32.93
N ILE A 40 -15.29 22.19 -33.41
CA ILE A 40 -15.71 22.08 -34.81
C ILE A 40 -16.62 23.24 -35.18
N LEU A 41 -17.58 23.59 -34.32
CA LEU A 41 -18.53 24.68 -34.59
C LEU A 41 -17.88 26.07 -34.56
N THR A 42 -16.85 26.24 -33.73
CA THR A 42 -16.19 27.54 -33.51
C THR A 42 -14.90 27.72 -34.29
N ASN A 43 -14.40 26.69 -34.98
CA ASN A 43 -13.08 26.65 -35.62
C ASN A 43 -11.93 27.05 -34.67
N ARG A 44 -12.07 26.75 -33.38
CA ARG A 44 -11.04 26.99 -32.36
C ARG A 44 -10.48 25.66 -31.89
N PRO A 45 -9.18 25.58 -31.57
CA PRO A 45 -8.61 24.36 -31.02
C PRO A 45 -9.29 24.02 -29.68
N PRO A 46 -9.56 22.72 -29.42
CA PRO A 46 -10.14 22.30 -28.15
C PRO A 46 -9.19 22.62 -27.00
N SER A 47 -9.71 23.31 -25.97
CA SER A 47 -8.90 23.66 -24.79
C SER A 47 -8.61 22.43 -23.95
N MET A 48 -7.36 21.96 -24.02
CA MET A 48 -6.90 20.77 -23.30
C MET A 48 -6.73 21.03 -21.79
N SER A 49 -6.68 22.28 -21.34
CA SER A 49 -6.59 22.60 -19.90
C SER A 49 -7.78 22.04 -19.11
N ARG A 50 -8.99 22.09 -19.69
CA ARG A 50 -10.23 21.53 -19.11
C ARG A 50 -10.15 20.03 -18.86
N PHE A 51 -9.39 19.29 -19.67
CA PHE A 51 -9.14 17.85 -19.48
C PHE A 51 -8.43 17.57 -18.15
N PHE A 52 -7.39 18.34 -17.84
CA PHE A 52 -6.53 18.11 -16.70
C PHE A 52 -7.24 18.36 -15.36
N TRP A 53 -8.23 19.24 -15.35
CA TRP A 53 -9.11 19.45 -14.19
C TRP A 53 -9.83 18.17 -13.74
N PHE A 54 -10.12 17.27 -14.68
CA PHE A 54 -10.72 15.96 -14.38
C PHE A 54 -9.65 14.89 -14.18
N LEU A 55 -8.65 14.85 -15.06
CA LEU A 55 -7.62 13.82 -15.04
C LEU A 55 -6.82 13.81 -13.73
N ILE A 56 -6.41 14.99 -13.24
CA ILE A 56 -5.54 15.09 -12.06
C ILE A 56 -6.24 14.54 -10.80
N PRO A 57 -7.44 14.99 -10.41
CA PRO A 57 -8.15 14.43 -9.26
C PRO A 57 -8.38 12.92 -9.37
N MET A 58 -8.74 12.42 -10.57
CA MET A 58 -8.94 10.99 -10.79
C MET A 58 -7.66 10.20 -10.50
N ILE A 59 -6.52 10.61 -11.09
CA ILE A 59 -5.24 9.93 -10.87
C ILE A 59 -4.86 9.98 -9.39
N LEU A 60 -5.04 11.12 -8.72
CA LEU A 60 -4.74 11.26 -7.30
C LEU A 60 -5.61 10.34 -6.42
N ILE A 61 -6.90 10.18 -6.74
CA ILE A 61 -7.80 9.24 -6.04
C ILE A 61 -7.32 7.79 -6.24
N VAL A 62 -7.01 7.39 -7.47
CA VAL A 62 -6.52 6.04 -7.78
C VAL A 62 -5.21 5.75 -7.05
N MET A 63 -4.30 6.73 -7.04
CA MET A 63 -3.03 6.63 -6.31
C MET A 63 -3.27 6.49 -4.81
N PHE A 64 -4.14 7.31 -4.24
CA PHE A 64 -4.46 7.25 -2.81
C PHE A 64 -4.99 5.87 -2.42
N ILE A 65 -5.89 5.28 -3.22
CA ILE A 65 -6.42 3.94 -2.98
C ILE A 65 -5.32 2.88 -3.10
N THR A 66 -4.54 2.90 -4.18
CA THR A 66 -3.54 1.87 -4.49
C THR A 66 -2.41 1.88 -3.47
N TYR A 67 -1.81 3.04 -3.22
CA TYR A 67 -0.72 3.19 -2.26
C TYR A 67 -1.21 3.13 -0.83
N GLY A 68 -2.43 3.60 -0.53
CA GLY A 68 -3.06 3.44 0.78
C GLY A 68 -3.30 1.97 1.13
N TRP A 69 -3.73 1.17 0.15
CA TRP A 69 -3.87 -0.27 0.30
C TRP A 69 -2.52 -0.96 0.53
N GLN A 70 -1.51 -0.69 -0.29
CA GLN A 70 -0.15 -1.23 -0.09
C GLN A 70 0.45 -0.82 1.26
N TRP A 71 0.26 0.43 1.66
CA TRP A 71 0.69 0.91 2.97
C TRP A 71 0.01 0.17 4.12
N SER A 72 -1.29 -0.10 3.97
CA SER A 72 -2.09 -0.86 4.95
C SER A 72 -1.60 -2.30 5.09
N ILE A 73 -1.09 -2.92 4.02
CA ILE A 73 -0.48 -4.26 4.07
C ILE A 73 0.93 -4.19 4.66
N GLY A 74 1.81 -3.37 4.08
CA GLY A 74 3.22 -3.31 4.47
C GLY A 74 3.43 -2.80 5.90
N SER A 75 2.76 -1.73 6.30
CA SER A 75 2.90 -1.18 7.67
C SER A 75 1.81 -1.68 8.63
N GLY A 76 0.60 -1.95 8.15
CA GLY A 76 -0.52 -2.31 9.02
C GLY A 76 -0.49 -3.74 9.54
N LEU A 77 0.27 -4.65 8.91
CA LEU A 77 0.44 -6.03 9.37
C LEU A 77 1.76 -6.28 10.11
N LYS A 78 2.50 -5.21 10.46
CA LYS A 78 3.81 -5.33 11.12
C LYS A 78 3.76 -6.18 12.38
N ASP A 79 2.72 -6.01 13.19
CA ASP A 79 2.59 -6.69 14.50
C ASP A 79 2.28 -8.20 14.37
N LYS A 80 1.98 -8.67 13.16
CA LYS A 80 1.70 -10.09 12.87
C LYS A 80 2.86 -10.81 12.21
N LEU A 81 3.99 -10.13 11.98
CA LEU A 81 5.18 -10.75 11.43
C LEU A 81 5.80 -11.73 12.43
N PRO A 82 6.28 -12.90 11.97
CA PRO A 82 6.93 -13.87 12.85
C PRO A 82 8.23 -13.30 13.43
N HIS A 83 8.55 -13.74 14.66
CA HIS A 83 9.77 -13.35 15.35
C HIS A 83 11.00 -13.73 14.52
N GLY A 84 11.94 -12.80 14.35
CA GLY A 84 13.16 -12.98 13.55
C GLY A 84 13.10 -12.39 12.13
N VAL A 85 11.92 -12.05 11.59
CA VAL A 85 11.83 -11.41 10.27
C VAL A 85 12.11 -9.91 10.37
N ARG A 86 13.33 -9.50 9.99
CA ARG A 86 13.73 -8.09 9.95
C ARG A 86 13.40 -7.49 8.59
N MET A 87 12.43 -6.57 8.56
CA MET A 87 12.09 -5.80 7.36
C MET A 87 12.34 -4.30 7.58
N ASN A 88 12.91 -3.63 6.57
CA ASN A 88 13.22 -2.20 6.67
C ASN A 88 12.00 -1.32 6.39
N PHE A 89 11.17 -1.10 7.40
CA PHE A 89 9.96 -0.27 7.29
C PHE A 89 10.27 1.20 6.94
N LYS A 90 11.41 1.74 7.38
CA LYS A 90 11.79 3.13 7.07
C LYS A 90 12.02 3.29 5.57
N LEU A 91 12.73 2.34 4.97
CA LEU A 91 12.99 2.30 3.53
C LEU A 91 11.69 2.12 2.74
N PHE A 92 10.81 1.22 3.16
CA PHE A 92 9.48 1.04 2.55
C PHE A 92 8.66 2.32 2.53
N ARG A 93 8.59 3.03 3.66
CA ARG A 93 7.84 4.29 3.74
C ARG A 93 8.42 5.36 2.80
N ALA A 94 9.74 5.51 2.78
CA ALA A 94 10.41 6.44 1.87
C ALA A 94 10.14 6.09 0.40
N PHE A 95 10.29 4.81 0.02
CA PHE A 95 10.10 4.35 -1.35
C PHE A 95 8.63 4.33 -1.78
N THR A 96 7.68 4.32 -0.85
CA THR A 96 6.26 4.50 -1.19
C THR A 96 5.94 5.95 -1.54
N ILE A 97 6.60 6.92 -0.89
CA ILE A 97 6.37 8.36 -1.11
C ILE A 97 7.01 8.84 -2.43
N VAL A 98 8.17 8.30 -2.81
CA VAL A 98 8.90 8.73 -4.02
C VAL A 98 8.05 8.64 -5.31
N PRO A 99 7.40 7.51 -5.66
CA PRO A 99 6.51 7.43 -6.82
C PRO A 99 5.34 8.40 -6.75
N ILE A 100 4.83 8.69 -5.56
CA ILE A 100 3.72 9.63 -5.38
C ILE A 100 4.16 11.04 -5.76
N ILE A 101 5.31 11.48 -5.24
CA ILE A 101 5.91 12.77 -5.59
C ILE A 101 6.21 12.83 -7.09
N TYR A 102 6.79 11.76 -7.66
CA TYR A 102 7.10 11.70 -9.08
C TYR A 102 5.86 11.92 -9.95
N VAL A 103 4.74 11.23 -9.66
CA VAL A 103 3.51 11.42 -10.44
C VAL A 103 2.95 12.83 -10.30
N VAL A 104 2.98 13.43 -9.11
CA VAL A 104 2.53 14.83 -8.92
C VAL A 104 3.39 15.80 -9.74
N VAL A 105 4.71 15.63 -9.72
CA VAL A 105 5.65 16.43 -10.52
C VAL A 105 5.42 16.22 -12.01
N TYR A 106 5.22 14.97 -12.44
CA TYR A 106 4.95 14.61 -13.82
C TYR A 106 3.63 15.21 -14.32
N LEU A 107 2.55 15.15 -13.53
CA LEU A 107 1.26 15.77 -13.87
C LEU A 107 1.37 17.29 -13.96
N SER A 108 2.11 17.92 -13.04
CA SER A 108 2.37 19.36 -13.06
C SER A 108 3.16 19.76 -14.32
N PHE A 109 4.16 18.96 -14.68
CA PHE A 109 4.95 19.15 -15.91
C PHE A 109 4.07 19.05 -17.16
N ILE A 110 3.24 18.00 -17.27
CA ILE A 110 2.31 17.86 -18.40
C ILE A 110 1.34 19.03 -18.45
N PHE A 111 0.71 19.39 -17.34
CA PHE A 111 -0.24 20.51 -17.27
C PHE A 111 0.40 21.81 -17.76
N MET A 112 1.63 22.10 -17.32
CA MET A 112 2.40 23.25 -17.78
C MET A 112 2.70 23.18 -19.28
N MET A 113 3.09 22.01 -19.81
CA MET A 113 3.37 21.82 -21.24
C MET A 113 2.13 22.04 -22.12
N PHE A 114 0.97 21.50 -21.72
CA PHE A 114 -0.27 21.72 -22.45
C PHE A 114 -0.73 23.18 -22.40
N SER A 115 -0.59 23.84 -21.24
CA SER A 115 -0.89 25.26 -21.11
C SER A 115 0.03 26.11 -22.00
N ARG A 116 1.30 25.75 -22.13
CA ARG A 116 2.23 26.40 -23.07
C ARG A 116 1.84 26.17 -24.53
N MET A 117 1.43 24.96 -24.89
CA MET A 117 0.98 24.63 -26.24
C MET A 117 -0.25 25.44 -26.67
N GLU A 118 -1.23 25.58 -25.78
CA GLU A 118 -2.42 26.42 -26.03
C GLU A 118 -2.03 27.88 -26.28
N ASN A 119 -1.08 28.42 -25.51
CA ASN A 119 -0.57 29.77 -25.73
C ASN A 119 0.13 29.92 -27.09
N VAL A 120 1.02 28.97 -27.47
CA VAL A 120 1.70 29.01 -28.77
C VAL A 120 0.72 28.89 -29.93
N SER A 121 -0.34 28.08 -29.80
CA SER A 121 -1.36 27.97 -30.85
C SER A 121 -2.12 29.28 -31.10
N ASN A 122 -2.14 30.18 -30.12
CA ASN A 122 -2.77 31.50 -30.22
C ASN A 122 -1.78 32.61 -30.65
N THR A 123 -0.47 32.33 -30.71
CA THR A 123 0.54 33.28 -31.16
C THR A 123 1.06 32.91 -32.55
N SER A 124 1.41 33.90 -33.37
CA SER A 124 1.98 33.68 -34.71
C SER A 124 3.51 33.71 -34.73
N ASN A 125 4.16 33.59 -33.55
CA ASN A 125 5.60 33.71 -33.42
C ASN A 125 6.30 32.33 -33.53
N PRO A 126 7.11 32.08 -34.58
CA PRO A 126 7.80 30.80 -34.73
C PRO A 126 8.84 30.52 -33.65
N ALA A 127 9.38 31.55 -32.97
CA ALA A 127 10.34 31.37 -31.88
C ALA A 127 9.72 30.65 -30.66
N ASP A 128 8.44 30.91 -30.38
CA ASP A 128 7.74 30.31 -29.24
C ASP A 128 7.56 28.80 -29.45
N ALA A 129 7.30 28.38 -30.70
CA ALA A 129 7.19 26.97 -31.07
C ALA A 129 8.52 26.23 -30.92
N ILE A 130 9.63 26.85 -31.32
CA ILE A 130 10.97 26.29 -31.14
C ILE A 130 11.28 26.13 -29.65
N GLN A 131 10.98 27.15 -28.83
CA GLN A 131 11.18 27.09 -27.38
C GLN A 131 10.37 25.97 -26.72
N LEU A 132 9.12 25.76 -27.15
CA LEU A 132 8.27 24.67 -26.66
C LEU A 132 8.94 23.31 -26.91
N ILE A 133 9.41 23.05 -28.14
CA ILE A 133 10.07 21.79 -28.51
C ILE A 133 11.30 21.52 -27.65
N PHE A 134 12.18 22.53 -27.48
CA PHE A 134 13.36 22.38 -26.62
C PHE A 134 12.99 22.12 -25.16
N SER A 135 11.99 22.83 -24.63
CA SER A 135 11.54 22.65 -23.24
C SER A 135 10.94 21.25 -23.01
N MET A 136 10.21 20.72 -23.99
CA MET A 136 9.67 19.36 -23.95
C MET A 136 10.79 18.33 -23.97
N PHE A 137 11.72 18.45 -24.91
CA PHE A 137 12.85 17.52 -25.02
C PHE A 137 13.70 17.49 -23.74
N PHE A 138 14.08 18.68 -23.25
CA PHE A 138 14.85 18.80 -22.02
C PHE A 138 14.10 18.24 -20.81
N GLY A 139 12.80 18.54 -20.70
CA GLY A 139 11.95 17.99 -19.66
C GLY A 139 11.87 16.46 -19.71
N MET A 140 11.74 15.85 -20.88
CA MET A 140 11.73 14.40 -21.04
C MET A 140 13.07 13.76 -20.64
N VAL A 141 14.20 14.32 -21.08
CA VAL A 141 15.54 13.82 -20.73
C VAL A 141 15.76 13.83 -19.22
N ILE A 142 15.29 14.89 -18.53
CA ILE A 142 15.37 14.96 -17.07
C ILE A 142 14.39 14.00 -16.41
N MET A 143 13.14 13.93 -16.85
CA MET A 143 12.10 13.13 -16.19
C MET A 143 12.32 11.62 -16.33
N PHE A 144 12.99 11.17 -17.39
CA PHE A 144 13.22 9.76 -17.66
C PHE A 144 13.98 9.01 -16.55
N PRO A 145 15.17 9.45 -16.06
CA PRO A 145 15.85 8.78 -14.96
C PRO A 145 15.02 8.79 -13.65
N PHE A 146 14.28 9.87 -13.37
CA PHE A 146 13.37 9.89 -12.22
C PHE A 146 12.23 8.88 -12.38
N ALA A 147 11.75 8.64 -13.60
CA ALA A 147 10.76 7.60 -13.90
C ALA A 147 11.31 6.21 -13.59
N LEU A 148 12.53 5.91 -14.04
CA LEU A 148 13.21 4.64 -13.76
C LEU A 148 13.38 4.42 -12.26
N PHE A 149 13.80 5.47 -11.54
CA PHE A 149 13.93 5.41 -10.08
C PHE A 149 12.58 5.20 -9.38
N ALA A 150 11.53 5.91 -9.81
CA ALA A 150 10.18 5.71 -9.29
C ALA A 150 9.67 4.28 -9.54
N MET A 151 9.95 3.70 -10.71
CA MET A 151 9.62 2.29 -11.00
C MET A 151 10.37 1.34 -10.07
N PHE A 152 11.66 1.58 -9.83
CA PHE A 152 12.44 0.80 -8.86
C PHE A 152 11.82 0.85 -7.45
N CYS A 153 11.48 2.05 -6.97
CA CYS A 153 10.80 2.22 -5.68
C CYS A 153 9.45 1.51 -5.61
N MET A 154 8.66 1.56 -6.69
CA MET A 154 7.39 0.84 -6.81
C MET A 154 7.58 -0.68 -6.69
N TYR A 155 8.55 -1.25 -7.42
CA TYR A 155 8.84 -2.69 -7.35
C TYR A 155 9.32 -3.11 -5.97
N TYR A 156 10.13 -2.27 -5.30
CA TYR A 156 10.48 -2.52 -3.91
C TYR A 156 9.23 -2.55 -3.00
N GLY A 157 8.26 -1.66 -3.22
CA GLY A 157 6.98 -1.67 -2.52
C GLY A 157 6.21 -2.97 -2.71
N PHE A 158 6.16 -3.50 -3.94
CA PHE A 158 5.52 -4.79 -4.24
C PHE A 158 6.24 -5.95 -3.56
N TYR A 159 7.57 -5.98 -3.65
CA TYR A 159 8.41 -6.95 -2.95
C TYR A 159 8.14 -6.95 -1.45
N PHE A 160 8.14 -5.75 -0.85
CA PHE A 160 7.92 -5.59 0.59
C PHE A 160 6.54 -6.13 0.99
N CYS A 161 5.48 -5.71 0.31
CA CYS A 161 4.11 -6.17 0.64
C CYS A 161 3.94 -7.68 0.41
N ALA A 162 4.47 -8.22 -0.68
CA ALA A 162 4.42 -9.65 -0.99
C ALA A 162 5.14 -10.48 0.07
N LYS A 163 6.37 -10.09 0.42
CA LYS A 163 7.18 -10.77 1.43
C LYS A 163 6.53 -10.67 2.82
N THR A 164 6.01 -9.49 3.20
CA THR A 164 5.28 -9.33 4.48
C THR A 164 4.12 -10.29 4.55
N LEU A 165 3.24 -10.28 3.55
CA LEU A 165 2.03 -11.11 3.58
C LEU A 165 2.38 -12.60 3.61
N LYS A 166 3.33 -13.03 2.77
CA LYS A 166 3.71 -14.43 2.70
C LYS A 166 4.45 -14.91 3.95
N SER A 167 5.26 -14.06 4.57
CA SER A 167 5.95 -14.42 5.83
C SER A 167 4.95 -14.63 6.97
N ILE A 168 3.88 -13.83 7.00
CA ILE A 168 2.78 -13.99 7.98
C ILE A 168 2.02 -15.30 7.70
N GLU A 169 1.72 -15.60 6.44
CA GLU A 169 1.03 -16.85 6.06
C GLU A 169 1.83 -18.11 6.39
N LEU A 170 3.16 -18.03 6.35
CA LEU A 170 4.04 -19.18 6.59
C LEU A 170 4.53 -19.29 8.04
N GLY A 171 4.43 -18.22 8.83
CA GLY A 171 5.01 -18.17 10.17
C GLY A 171 6.55 -18.17 10.20
N ARG A 172 7.19 -18.00 9.04
CA ARG A 172 8.66 -17.87 8.88
C ARG A 172 8.99 -16.80 7.84
N GLU A 173 10.26 -16.46 7.70
CA GLU A 173 10.69 -15.62 6.59
C GLU A 173 10.38 -16.28 5.25
N ALA A 174 9.64 -15.58 4.38
CA ALA A 174 9.32 -16.07 3.05
C ALA A 174 10.52 -15.95 2.10
N GLU A 175 10.84 -17.03 1.40
CA GLU A 175 11.84 -17.05 0.35
C GLU A 175 11.27 -16.53 -0.97
N LEU A 176 12.13 -16.18 -1.93
CA LEU A 176 11.70 -15.64 -3.23
C LEU A 176 10.64 -16.54 -3.90
N ASN A 177 10.85 -17.85 -3.90
CA ASN A 177 9.93 -18.83 -4.49
C ASN A 177 8.55 -18.84 -3.81
N ASP A 178 8.49 -18.48 -2.52
CA ASP A 178 7.25 -18.47 -1.75
C ASP A 178 6.36 -17.26 -2.09
N TYR A 179 6.95 -16.08 -2.35
CA TYR A 179 6.22 -14.83 -2.53
C TYR A 179 6.22 -14.26 -3.96
N ILE A 180 6.93 -14.87 -4.91
CA ILE A 180 6.99 -14.36 -6.30
C ILE A 180 5.61 -14.23 -6.95
N GLY A 181 4.70 -15.17 -6.66
CA GLY A 181 3.31 -15.08 -7.11
C GLY A 181 2.59 -13.85 -6.55
N TYR A 182 2.78 -13.57 -5.26
CA TYR A 182 2.24 -12.38 -4.61
C TYR A 182 2.83 -11.09 -5.18
N PHE A 183 4.13 -11.08 -5.53
CA PHE A 183 4.77 -9.94 -6.18
C PHE A 183 4.07 -9.58 -7.50
N PHE A 184 3.83 -10.57 -8.37
CA PHE A 184 3.11 -10.33 -9.62
C PHE A 184 1.64 -9.97 -9.38
N LEU A 185 1.00 -10.48 -8.34
CA LEU A 185 -0.35 -10.05 -7.98
C LEU A 185 -0.41 -8.57 -7.58
N PHE A 186 0.58 -8.06 -6.83
CA PHE A 186 0.69 -6.62 -6.55
C PHE A 186 0.96 -5.79 -7.80
N TRP A 187 1.70 -6.33 -8.78
CA TRP A 187 1.90 -5.66 -10.06
C TRP A 187 0.58 -5.61 -10.87
N PHE A 188 -0.06 -6.77 -11.06
CA PHE A 188 -1.34 -6.89 -11.75
C PHE A 188 -2.51 -6.59 -10.82
N ASN A 189 -2.54 -5.35 -10.31
CA ASN A 189 -3.49 -4.88 -9.29
C ASN A 189 -4.94 -5.35 -9.54
N PHE A 190 -5.42 -5.38 -10.78
CA PHE A 190 -6.76 -5.89 -11.12
C PHE A 190 -7.06 -7.28 -10.55
N VAL A 191 -6.17 -8.24 -10.79
CA VAL A 191 -6.28 -9.62 -10.27
C VAL A 191 -5.79 -9.68 -8.82
N GLY A 192 -4.77 -8.89 -8.50
CA GLY A 192 -4.18 -8.81 -7.17
C GLY A 192 -5.18 -8.51 -6.07
N PHE A 193 -6.02 -7.49 -6.25
CA PHE A 193 -7.03 -7.12 -5.26
C PHE A 193 -7.99 -8.28 -4.95
N TRP A 194 -8.38 -9.07 -5.95
CA TRP A 194 -9.28 -10.19 -5.78
C TRP A 194 -8.68 -11.35 -4.98
N ILE A 195 -7.40 -11.62 -5.17
CA ILE A 195 -6.72 -12.77 -4.55
C ILE A 195 -6.10 -12.39 -3.20
N ILE A 196 -5.47 -11.21 -3.12
CA ILE A 196 -4.74 -10.76 -1.93
C ILE A 196 -5.71 -10.34 -0.82
N GLN A 197 -6.79 -9.62 -1.14
CA GLN A 197 -7.68 -9.07 -0.12
C GLN A 197 -8.34 -10.15 0.76
N PRO A 198 -8.83 -11.30 0.24
CA PRO A 198 -9.30 -12.40 1.08
C PRO A 198 -8.22 -12.96 2.02
N SER A 199 -6.96 -13.04 1.57
CA SER A 199 -5.84 -13.47 2.42
C SER A 199 -5.60 -12.49 3.57
N VAL A 200 -5.58 -11.19 3.28
CA VAL A 200 -5.45 -10.13 4.29
C VAL A 200 -6.60 -10.21 5.31
N ASN A 201 -7.84 -10.35 4.85
CA ASN A 201 -9.02 -10.45 5.73
C ASN A 201 -8.97 -11.69 6.65
N ARG A 202 -8.42 -12.81 6.16
CA ARG A 202 -8.21 -14.01 6.98
C ARG A 202 -7.21 -13.74 8.09
N ILE A 203 -6.08 -13.10 7.77
CA ILE A 203 -5.01 -12.78 8.74
C ILE A 203 -5.49 -11.77 9.79
N THR A 204 -6.37 -10.84 9.43
CA THR A 204 -6.88 -9.81 10.34
C THR A 204 -8.10 -10.25 11.16
N SER A 205 -8.66 -11.42 10.89
CA SER A 205 -9.79 -11.96 11.66
C SER A 205 -9.41 -12.29 13.11
N GLU A 206 -10.35 -12.11 14.05
CA GLU A 206 -10.12 -12.24 15.50
C GLU A 206 -9.71 -13.66 15.94
N GLY A 207 -9.98 -14.68 15.12
CA GLY A 207 -9.61 -16.07 15.38
C GLY A 207 -8.36 -16.57 14.65
N TRP A 208 -7.61 -15.70 13.98
CA TRP A 208 -6.42 -16.12 13.24
C TRP A 208 -5.26 -16.44 14.19
N THR A 209 -4.77 -17.67 14.15
CA THR A 209 -3.52 -18.07 14.78
C THR A 209 -2.44 -18.26 13.72
N PRO A 210 -1.20 -17.80 13.95
CA PRO A 210 -0.09 -18.09 13.05
C PRO A 210 0.11 -19.61 12.94
N PRO A 211 0.53 -20.12 11.77
CA PRO A 211 0.91 -21.53 11.66
C PRO A 211 2.10 -21.82 12.58
N PRO A 212 2.22 -23.06 13.10
CA PRO A 212 3.36 -23.45 13.92
C PRO A 212 4.66 -23.25 13.14
N THR A 213 5.68 -22.70 13.81
CA THR A 213 7.01 -22.52 13.23
C THR A 213 7.56 -23.88 12.79
N PRO A 214 8.10 -23.99 11.57
CA PRO A 214 8.70 -25.24 11.12
C PRO A 214 9.85 -25.67 12.06
N PRO A 215 10.04 -26.97 12.31
CA PRO A 215 11.15 -27.45 13.13
C PRO A 215 12.49 -26.94 12.61
N GLY A 216 13.30 -26.32 13.47
CA GLY A 216 14.61 -25.77 13.12
C GLY A 216 14.66 -24.26 12.81
N TYR A 217 13.52 -23.56 12.85
CA TYR A 217 13.49 -22.09 12.89
C TYR A 217 13.50 -21.61 14.34
N GLU A 218 14.69 -21.48 14.94
CA GLU A 218 14.82 -20.85 16.27
C GLU A 218 14.67 -19.33 16.16
N PRO A 219 13.95 -18.67 17.09
CA PRO A 219 13.89 -17.22 17.14
C PRO A 219 15.30 -16.65 17.29
N ILE A 220 15.79 -15.93 16.27
CA ILE A 220 17.05 -15.19 16.39
C ILE A 220 16.83 -14.08 17.40
N ALA A 221 17.33 -14.26 18.62
CA ALA A 221 17.30 -13.24 19.66
C ALA A 221 17.99 -11.96 19.14
N ASP A 222 17.24 -10.86 19.06
CA ASP A 222 17.79 -9.56 18.72
C ASP A 222 18.29 -8.90 20.01
N PRO A 223 19.61 -8.75 20.22
CA PRO A 223 20.14 -8.14 21.43
C PRO A 223 19.78 -6.65 21.57
N ASP A 224 19.31 -6.00 20.50
CA ASP A 224 18.82 -4.61 20.50
C ASP A 224 17.27 -4.51 20.62
N SER A 225 16.57 -5.63 20.76
CA SER A 225 15.12 -5.64 20.98
C SER A 225 14.79 -5.30 22.42
N THR A 226 14.19 -4.13 22.63
CA THR A 226 13.56 -3.74 23.92
C THR A 226 12.23 -4.43 24.19
N PHE A 227 11.76 -5.27 23.27
CA PHE A 227 10.58 -6.11 23.48
C PHE A 227 11.00 -7.39 24.19
N ASP A 228 10.54 -7.55 25.43
CA ASP A 228 10.53 -8.84 26.11
C ASP A 228 9.86 -9.87 25.20
N PRO A 229 10.46 -11.06 25.00
CA PRO A 229 9.79 -12.12 24.29
C PRO A 229 8.45 -12.36 24.99
N VAL A 230 7.35 -12.27 24.23
CA VAL A 230 6.03 -12.63 24.73
C VAL A 230 6.16 -14.07 25.19
N GLN A 231 6.16 -14.27 26.52
CA GLN A 231 6.17 -15.60 27.08
C GLN A 231 5.03 -16.37 26.42
N GLU A 232 5.39 -17.49 25.82
CA GLU A 232 4.48 -18.40 25.17
C GLU A 232 3.33 -18.65 26.14
N LYS A 233 2.15 -18.08 25.85
CA LYS A 233 0.97 -18.37 26.66
C LYS A 233 0.70 -19.84 26.48
N GLU A 234 0.95 -20.60 27.54
CA GLU A 234 0.75 -22.04 27.61
C GLU A 234 -0.60 -22.38 26.96
N TYR A 235 -0.55 -23.15 25.88
CA TYR A 235 -1.75 -23.55 25.15
C TYR A 235 -2.57 -24.47 26.06
N ILE A 236 -3.63 -23.93 26.67
CA ILE A 236 -4.58 -24.71 27.47
C ILE A 236 -5.65 -25.26 26.51
N PRO A 237 -5.68 -26.58 26.24
CA PRO A 237 -6.67 -27.15 25.33
C PRO A 237 -8.08 -26.99 25.91
N PRO A 238 -9.12 -26.86 25.06
CA PRO A 238 -10.50 -26.74 25.51
C PRO A 238 -10.90 -27.98 26.32
N GLY A 239 -11.14 -27.81 27.63
CA GLY A 239 -11.51 -28.89 28.55
C GLY A 239 -10.46 -29.27 29.60
N ALA A 240 -9.26 -28.66 29.59
CA ALA A 240 -8.31 -28.84 30.67
C ALA A 240 -8.82 -28.17 31.96
N LYS A 241 -9.08 -28.98 33.01
CA LYS A 241 -9.37 -28.47 34.34
C LYS A 241 -8.14 -27.74 34.87
N LEU A 242 -8.29 -26.44 35.15
CA LEU A 242 -7.31 -25.67 35.90
C LEU A 242 -7.04 -26.39 37.23
N LYS A 243 -5.87 -27.03 37.36
CA LYS A 243 -5.36 -27.41 38.69
C LYS A 243 -4.87 -26.13 39.34
N THR A 244 -5.73 -25.51 40.13
CA THR A 244 -5.33 -24.46 41.07
C THR A 244 -4.39 -25.08 42.10
N LYS A 245 -3.10 -25.07 41.79
CA LYS A 245 -2.05 -25.27 42.78
C LYS A 245 -1.90 -23.94 43.49
N ASN A 246 -2.19 -23.93 44.80
CA ASN A 246 -2.01 -22.88 45.81
C ASN A 246 -3.31 -22.57 46.57
N HIS A 247 -3.69 -23.46 47.47
CA HIS A 247 -4.60 -23.17 48.59
C HIS A 247 -4.17 -23.93 49.88
N GLU A 248 -2.87 -24.08 50.09
CA GLU A 248 -2.31 -24.68 51.31
C GLU A 248 -1.06 -23.88 51.73
N ALA A 249 -1.26 -22.67 52.25
CA ALA A 249 -0.19 -21.92 52.91
C ALA A 249 -0.72 -20.71 53.71
N PHE A 250 -1.85 -20.83 54.43
CA PHE A 250 -2.27 -19.79 55.39
C PHE A 250 -3.24 -20.36 56.44
N GLU A 251 -2.81 -21.41 57.14
CA GLU A 251 -3.32 -21.72 58.47
C GLU A 251 -2.11 -22.16 59.29
N HIS A 252 -1.52 -21.20 60.01
CA HIS A 252 -0.62 -21.51 61.10
C HIS A 252 -1.22 -20.87 62.35
N ASP A 253 -1.56 -21.75 63.27
CA ASP A 253 -2.36 -21.56 64.47
C ASP A 253 -1.90 -20.41 65.38
N ASP A 254 -2.87 -19.59 65.75
CA ASP A 254 -2.84 -18.72 66.92
C ASP A 254 -3.04 -19.57 68.19
N ASP A 255 -1.96 -20.13 68.73
CA ASP A 255 -1.93 -20.67 70.10
C ASP A 255 -0.93 -19.87 70.94
N PHE A 256 -1.42 -18.78 71.54
CA PHE A 256 -0.79 -18.17 72.72
C PHE A 256 -1.86 -17.89 73.78
N GLU A 257 -2.29 -18.98 74.43
CA GLU A 257 -2.86 -18.92 75.77
C GLU A 257 -1.79 -18.40 76.75
N GLY A 258 -2.19 -17.48 77.62
CA GLY A 258 -1.31 -16.83 78.58
C GLY A 258 -0.82 -17.75 79.71
N LEU A 259 0.23 -17.29 80.40
CA LEU A 259 0.32 -17.18 81.86
C LEU A 259 1.79 -16.94 82.29
N PHE A 260 1.91 -15.96 83.20
CA PHE A 260 3.06 -15.55 84.04
C PHE A 260 4.08 -14.56 83.46
#